data_AF-A0A7N2RBP9-F1
#
_entry.id   AF-A0A7N2RBP9-F1
#
_cell.length_a   1.000
_cell.length_b   1.000
_cell.length_c   1.000
_cell.angle_alpha   90.00
_cell.angle_beta   90.00
_cell.angle_gamma   90.00
#
_symmetry.space_group_name_H-M   'P 1'
#
loop_
_entity.id
_entity.type
_entity.pdbx_description
1 polymer ?
#
loop_
_entity_poly.entity_id
_entity_poly.type
_entity_poly.pdbx_seq_one_letter_code
_entity_poly.pdbx_strand_id
1 'polypeptide(L)'
;MWASPFVRLVKLTLEIKGIQYEYVEEDLVNKSLVLHKYNPVHKKVPVLVVNGKPLVESLIILEYIDETWKNSPRFLPENPYKKAQLRFWCSFVHEQVFETMMLVLTSNGEEEEKAVKEFFERISTLEVEIKNIFPEGIQVIDQKNVGLLDVCF
;
A
#
# COMPACT_ATOMS: atom_id res chain seq x y z
N MET A 1 -5.87 11.35 -9.10
CA MET A 1 -6.03 11.63 -7.67
C MET A 1 -4.68 11.46 -7.00
N TRP A 2 -3.85 12.50 -7.03
CA TRP A 2 -2.53 12.54 -6.40
C TRP A 2 -2.55 12.30 -4.89
N ALA A 3 -3.65 12.67 -4.22
CA ALA A 3 -3.81 12.53 -2.77
C ALA A 3 -4.14 11.11 -2.31
N SER A 4 -4.38 10.16 -3.24
CA SER A 4 -4.71 8.78 -2.88
C SER A 4 -3.50 8.10 -2.24
N PRO A 5 -3.62 7.55 -1.03
CA PRO A 5 -2.52 6.84 -0.37
C PRO A 5 -2.07 5.64 -1.21
N PHE A 6 -3.02 4.88 -1.76
CA PHE A 6 -2.73 3.75 -2.65
C PHE A 6 -1.92 4.14 -3.89
N VAL A 7 -2.17 5.31 -4.48
CA VAL A 7 -1.37 5.84 -5.60
C VAL A 7 0.02 6.25 -5.12
N ARG A 8 0.11 6.91 -3.96
CA ARG A 8 1.40 7.31 -3.37
C ARG A 8 2.29 6.11 -3.06
N LEU A 9 1.72 5.00 -2.57
CA LEU A 9 2.44 3.74 -2.35
C LEU A 9 3.14 3.26 -3.62
N VAL A 10 2.40 3.18 -4.74
CA VAL A 10 2.96 2.72 -6.02
C VAL A 10 4.03 3.69 -6.53
N LYS A 11 3.80 5.00 -6.45
CA LYS A 11 4.79 6.01 -6.85
C LYS A 11 6.08 5.90 -6.06
N LEU A 12 5.97 5.83 -4.73
CA LEU A 12 7.12 5.70 -3.83
C LEU A 12 7.91 4.41 -4.12
N THR A 13 7.20 3.30 -4.35
CA THR A 13 7.82 2.01 -4.72
C THR A 13 8.65 2.12 -6.00
N LEU A 14 8.08 2.75 -7.05
CA LEU A 14 8.77 2.96 -8.32
C LEU A 14 9.98 3.87 -8.16
N GLU A 15 9.85 4.95 -7.37
CA GLU A 15 10.91 5.92 -7.09
C GLU A 15 12.08 5.28 -6.32
N ILE A 16 11.79 4.50 -5.27
CA ILE A 16 12.80 3.77 -4.49
C ILE A 16 13.56 2.77 -5.36
N LYS A 17 12.86 2.09 -6.27
CA LYS A 17 13.51 1.19 -7.25
C LYS A 17 14.12 1.92 -8.44
N GLY A 18 14.05 3.26 -8.51
CA GLY A 18 14.59 4.03 -9.63
C GLY A 18 13.95 3.69 -10.99
N ILE A 19 12.72 3.16 -10.99
CA ILE A 19 11.99 2.80 -12.21
C ILE A 19 11.39 4.07 -12.79
N GLN A 20 11.72 4.37 -14.04
CA GLN A 20 11.12 5.50 -14.77
C GLN A 20 9.67 5.16 -15.14
N TYR A 21 8.77 6.11 -14.91
CA TYR A 21 7.35 5.96 -15.20
C TYR A 21 6.75 7.28 -15.69
N GLU A 22 5.68 7.19 -16.47
CA GLU A 22 4.83 8.32 -16.79
C GLU A 22 3.67 8.38 -15.80
N TYR A 23 3.47 9.54 -15.18
CA TYR A 23 2.34 9.76 -14.28
C TYR A 23 1.16 10.36 -15.04
N VAL A 24 0.02 9.68 -15.00
CA VAL A 24 -1.24 10.18 -15.55
C VAL A 24 -2.19 10.43 -14.38
N GLU A 25 -2.56 11.70 -14.21
CA GLU A 25 -3.53 12.09 -13.19
C GLU A 25 -4.95 11.71 -13.61
N GLU A 26 -5.68 11.05 -12.72
CA GLU A 26 -7.04 10.59 -12.97
C GLU A 26 -8.06 11.36 -12.12
N ASP A 27 -9.09 11.90 -12.75
CA ASP A 27 -10.24 12.50 -12.07
C ASP A 27 -11.19 11.39 -11.59
N LEU A 28 -11.42 11.31 -10.28
CA LEU A 28 -12.30 10.28 -9.70
C LEU A 28 -13.78 10.65 -9.71
N VAL A 29 -14.11 11.92 -9.96
CA VAL A 29 -15.48 12.39 -10.19
C VAL A 29 -15.89 12.09 -11.62
N ASN A 30 -15.04 12.42 -12.58
CA ASN A 30 -15.24 12.15 -14.01
C ASN A 30 -14.18 11.19 -14.56
N LYS A 31 -14.36 9.91 -14.28
CA LYS A 31 -13.40 8.84 -14.63
C LYS A 31 -13.24 8.67 -16.14
N SER A 32 -12.00 8.54 -16.57
CA SER A 32 -11.63 8.36 -17.96
C SER A 32 -12.08 7.00 -18.51
N LEU A 33 -12.39 6.95 -19.81
CA LEU A 33 -12.65 5.70 -20.51
C LEU A 33 -11.45 4.75 -20.47
N VAL A 34 -10.24 5.29 -20.35
CA VAL A 34 -9.00 4.52 -20.20
C VAL A 34 -8.98 3.77 -18.87
N LEU A 35 -9.34 4.43 -17.76
CA LEU A 35 -9.48 3.76 -16.47
C LEU A 35 -10.54 2.66 -16.53
N HIS A 36 -11.68 2.93 -17.17
CA HIS A 36 -12.73 1.92 -17.34
C HIS A 36 -12.26 0.70 -18.15
N LYS A 37 -11.42 0.92 -19.17
CA LYS A 37 -10.83 -0.15 -19.96
C LYS A 37 -9.82 -0.97 -19.15
N TYR A 38 -8.97 -0.32 -18.36
CA TYR A 38 -7.88 -0.99 -17.64
C TYR A 38 -8.30 -1.59 -16.30
N ASN A 39 -9.29 -1.03 -15.62
CA ASN A 39 -9.88 -1.57 -14.40
C ASN A 39 -11.42 -1.61 -14.52
N PRO A 40 -11.98 -2.51 -15.35
CA PRO A 40 -13.42 -2.56 -15.59
C PRO A 40 -14.23 -2.99 -14.36
N VAL A 41 -13.62 -3.75 -13.44
CA VAL A 41 -14.27 -4.29 -12.24
C VAL A 41 -14.47 -3.20 -11.19
N HIS A 42 -13.39 -2.58 -10.71
CA HIS A 42 -13.47 -1.63 -9.59
C HIS A 42 -13.46 -0.18 -10.04
N LYS A 43 -12.89 0.12 -11.21
CA LYS A 43 -12.76 1.49 -11.73
C LYS A 43 -12.09 2.40 -10.70
N LYS A 44 -11.06 1.87 -10.04
CA LYS A 44 -10.26 2.52 -8.97
C LYS A 44 -8.81 2.67 -9.42
N VAL A 45 -8.14 3.63 -8.80
CA VAL A 45 -6.68 3.86 -8.89
C VAL A 45 -6.00 3.29 -7.63
N PRO A 46 -4.69 2.93 -7.69
CA PRO A 46 -3.79 2.99 -8.84
C PRO A 46 -4.05 1.91 -9.91
N VAL A 47 -3.62 2.22 -11.14
CA VAL A 47 -3.43 1.25 -12.23
C VAL A 47 -2.03 1.43 -12.75
N LEU A 48 -1.23 0.36 -12.78
CA LEU A 48 0.10 0.36 -13.40
C LEU A 48 0.01 -0.34 -14.75
N VAL A 49 0.45 0.31 -15.83
CA VAL A 49 0.45 -0.28 -17.16
C VAL A 49 1.89 -0.61 -17.57
N VAL A 50 2.20 -1.90 -17.73
CA VAL A 50 3.53 -2.37 -18.12
C VAL A 50 3.42 -3.07 -19.46
N ASN A 51 4.12 -2.57 -20.48
CA ASN A 51 4.07 -3.10 -21.85
C ASN A 51 2.62 -3.23 -22.38
N GLY A 52 1.79 -2.22 -22.12
CA GLY A 52 0.37 -2.19 -22.52
C GLY A 52 -0.56 -3.10 -21.71
N LYS A 53 -0.06 -3.80 -20.68
CA LYS A 53 -0.86 -4.67 -19.81
C LYS A 53 -1.16 -3.98 -18.48
N PRO A 54 -2.44 -3.80 -18.10
CA PRO A 54 -2.79 -3.16 -16.84
C PRO A 54 -2.66 -4.11 -15.65
N LEU A 55 -2.21 -3.56 -14.52
CA LEU A 55 -2.19 -4.15 -13.20
C LEU A 55 -2.95 -3.23 -12.25
N VAL A 56 -3.77 -3.82 -11.38
CA VAL A 56 -4.68 -3.12 -10.47
C VAL A 56 -4.44 -3.62 -9.04
N GLU A 57 -4.97 -2.91 -8.06
CA GLU A 57 -4.73 -3.10 -6.62
C GLU A 57 -3.29 -2.78 -6.20
N SER A 58 -3.12 -1.83 -5.28
CA SER A 58 -1.79 -1.32 -4.93
C SER A 58 -0.87 -2.40 -4.37
N LEU A 59 -1.34 -3.28 -3.49
CA LEU A 59 -0.51 -4.35 -2.93
C LEU A 59 -0.06 -5.36 -4.01
N ILE A 60 -0.94 -5.70 -4.95
CA ILE A 60 -0.60 -6.57 -6.08
C ILE A 60 0.44 -5.90 -6.99
N ILE A 61 0.27 -4.60 -7.26
CA ILE A 61 1.23 -3.81 -8.04
C ILE A 61 2.60 -3.79 -7.35
N LEU A 62 2.65 -3.56 -6.03
CA LEU A 62 3.89 -3.56 -5.24
C LEU A 62 4.61 -4.91 -5.31
N GLU A 63 3.89 -6.02 -5.15
CA GLU A 63 4.46 -7.37 -5.30
C GLU A 63 5.01 -7.60 -6.71
N TYR A 64 4.24 -7.23 -7.74
CA TYR A 64 4.69 -7.35 -9.13
C TYR A 64 5.97 -6.56 -9.39
N ILE A 65 6.06 -5.33 -8.85
CA ILE A 65 7.25 -4.49 -8.97
C ILE A 65 8.46 -5.18 -8.32
N ASP A 66 8.28 -5.72 -7.10
CA ASP A 66 9.37 -6.38 -6.37
C ASP A 66 9.86 -7.68 -7.03
N GLU A 67 8.94 -8.46 -7.61
CA GLU A 67 9.28 -9.70 -8.29
C GLU A 67 9.93 -9.48 -9.67
N THR A 68 9.53 -8.41 -10.37
CA THR A 68 10.00 -8.10 -11.72
C THR A 68 11.33 -7.34 -11.72
N TRP A 69 11.45 -6.31 -10.89
CA TRP A 69 12.64 -5.46 -10.80
C TRP A 69 13.46 -5.84 -9.56
N LYS A 70 14.37 -6.79 -9.78
CA LYS A 70 15.23 -7.38 -8.73
C LYS A 70 16.39 -6.49 -8.28
N ASN A 71 16.42 -5.22 -8.69
CA ASN A 71 17.36 -4.26 -8.15
C ASN A 71 17.03 -3.98 -6.67
N SER A 72 18.08 -3.66 -5.90
CA SER A 72 17.95 -3.30 -4.49
C SER A 72 17.17 -1.99 -4.33
N PRO A 73 16.37 -1.83 -3.27
CA PRO A 73 16.06 -2.81 -2.22
C PRO A 73 15.00 -3.85 -2.64
N ARG A 74 15.03 -5.02 -2.00
CA ARG A 74 13.92 -5.99 -2.07
C ARG A 74 12.94 -5.72 -0.95
N PHE A 75 11.66 -5.62 -1.29
CA PHE A 75 10.61 -5.33 -0.32
C PHE A 75 10.08 -6.60 0.36
N LEU A 76 10.08 -7.73 -0.35
CA LEU A 76 9.60 -9.01 0.15
C LEU A 76 10.75 -9.89 0.68
N PRO A 77 10.57 -10.51 1.87
CA PRO A 77 11.45 -11.56 2.35
C PRO A 77 11.51 -12.76 1.41
N GLU A 78 12.68 -13.41 1.34
CA GLU A 78 12.82 -14.67 0.61
C GLU A 78 12.11 -15.85 1.30
N ASN A 79 12.08 -15.84 2.64
CA ASN A 79 11.43 -16.88 3.42
C ASN A 79 9.90 -16.87 3.20
N PRO A 80 9.29 -17.97 2.71
CA PRO A 80 7.86 -17.99 2.39
C PRO A 80 6.93 -17.71 3.58
N TYR A 81 7.30 -18.17 4.77
CA TYR A 81 6.51 -17.93 5.99
C TYR A 81 6.54 -16.44 6.37
N LYS A 82 7.73 -15.82 6.40
CA LYS A 82 7.85 -14.38 6.66
C LYS A 82 7.13 -13.54 5.60
N LYS A 83 7.20 -13.95 4.32
CA LYS A 83 6.45 -13.31 3.23
C LYS A 83 4.94 -13.40 3.46
N ALA A 84 4.42 -14.56 3.88
CA ALA A 84 3.01 -14.72 4.20
C ALA A 84 2.56 -13.84 5.38
N GLN A 85 3.39 -13.75 6.44
CA GLN A 85 3.13 -12.85 7.55
C GLN A 85 3.11 -11.37 7.11
N LEU A 86 4.06 -10.96 6.28
CA LEU A 86 4.11 -9.60 5.74
C LEU A 86 2.86 -9.26 4.91
N ARG A 87 2.41 -10.18 4.05
CA ARG A 87 1.18 -10.03 3.26
C ARG A 87 -0.04 -9.84 4.15
N PHE A 88 -0.16 -10.66 5.19
CA PHE A 88 -1.25 -10.54 6.16
C PHE A 88 -1.28 -9.15 6.79
N TRP A 89 -0.15 -8.65 7.27
CA TRP A 89 -0.09 -7.33 7.91
C TRP A 89 -0.30 -6.18 6.93
N CYS A 90 0.17 -6.28 5.69
CA CYS A 90 -0.16 -5.30 4.65
C CYS A 90 -1.67 -5.27 4.37
N SER A 91 -2.33 -6.44 4.31
CA SER A 91 -3.79 -6.55 4.17
C SER A 91 -4.50 -5.93 5.36
N PHE A 92 -4.07 -6.25 6.59
CA PHE A 92 -4.63 -5.68 7.82
C PHE A 92 -4.59 -4.14 7.81
N VAL A 93 -3.49 -3.54 7.35
CA VAL A 93 -3.36 -2.10 7.22
C VAL A 93 -4.34 -1.54 6.19
N HIS A 94 -4.35 -2.12 4.99
CA HIS A 94 -5.20 -1.65 3.89
C HIS A 94 -6.70 -1.82 4.16
N GLU A 95 -7.08 -2.88 4.85
CA GLU A 95 -8.47 -3.24 5.05
C GLU A 95 -9.01 -2.69 6.38
N GLN A 96 -8.27 -2.79 7.48
CA GLN A 96 -8.79 -2.44 8.81
C GLN A 96 -8.29 -1.08 9.30
N VAL A 97 -6.99 -0.81 9.20
CA VAL A 97 -6.42 0.47 9.66
C VAL A 97 -6.91 1.61 8.77
N PHE A 98 -6.90 1.42 7.46
CA PHE A 98 -7.35 2.45 6.52
C PHE A 98 -8.86 2.73 6.65
N GLU A 99 -9.68 1.68 6.81
CA GLU A 99 -11.12 1.84 7.01
C GLU A 99 -11.43 2.63 8.29
N THR A 100 -10.83 2.24 9.41
CA THR A 100 -11.01 2.95 10.68
C THR A 100 -10.48 4.39 10.63
N MET A 101 -9.36 4.64 9.96
CA MET A 101 -8.86 5.99 9.71
C MET A 101 -9.86 6.83 8.89
N MET A 102 -10.45 6.26 7.84
CA MET A 102 -11.45 6.97 7.04
C MET A 102 -12.70 7.30 7.84
N LEU A 103 -13.14 6.41 8.75
CA LEU A 103 -14.23 6.70 9.67
C LEU A 103 -13.88 7.86 10.61
N VAL A 104 -12.66 7.88 11.18
CA VAL A 104 -12.19 9.03 11.99
C VAL A 104 -12.28 10.35 11.22
N LEU A 105 -11.93 10.35 9.92
CA LEU A 105 -11.92 11.56 9.10
C LEU A 105 -13.30 12.02 8.61
N THR A 106 -14.32 11.15 8.66
CA THR A 106 -15.62 11.40 8.02
C THR A 106 -16.81 11.36 8.98
N SER A 107 -16.66 10.72 10.14
CA SER A 107 -17.66 10.67 11.20
C SER A 107 -17.61 11.90 12.10
N ASN A 108 -18.63 12.07 12.95
CA ASN A 108 -18.68 13.14 13.95
C ASN A 108 -19.32 12.63 15.25
N GLY A 109 -18.99 13.25 16.39
CA GLY A 109 -19.64 12.97 17.68
C GLY A 109 -19.33 11.57 18.22
N GLU A 110 -20.34 10.86 18.72
CA GLU A 110 -20.13 9.53 19.34
C GLU A 110 -19.53 8.50 18.36
N GLU A 111 -19.86 8.58 17.07
CA GLU A 111 -19.30 7.71 16.03
C GLU A 111 -17.82 8.00 15.78
N GLU A 112 -17.42 9.27 15.85
CA GLU A 112 -16.01 9.69 15.74
C GLU A 112 -15.21 9.19 16.96
N GLU A 113 -15.71 9.39 18.18
CA GLU A 113 -15.03 8.93 19.39
C GLU A 113 -14.79 7.42 19.37
N LYS A 114 -15.79 6.65 18.90
CA LYS A 114 -15.66 5.21 18.72
C LYS A 114 -14.64 4.86 17.64
N ALA A 115 -14.67 5.53 16.48
CA ALA A 115 -13.72 5.30 15.40
C ALA A 115 -12.27 5.61 15.81
N VAL A 116 -12.06 6.68 16.58
CA VAL A 116 -10.73 7.04 17.12
C VAL A 116 -10.21 5.94 18.02
N LYS A 117 -11.05 5.42 18.93
CA LYS A 117 -10.66 4.32 19.81
C LYS A 117 -10.31 3.06 19.02
N GLU A 118 -11.15 2.66 18.07
CA GLU A 118 -10.91 1.49 17.23
C GLU A 118 -9.62 1.65 16.40
N PHE A 119 -9.39 2.82 15.81
CA PHE A 119 -8.17 3.11 15.06
C PHE A 119 -6.91 2.92 15.94
N PHE A 120 -6.89 3.48 17.14
CA PHE A 120 -5.76 3.31 18.06
C PHE A 120 -5.57 1.85 18.51
N GLU A 121 -6.65 1.09 18.71
CA GLU A 121 -6.56 -0.34 19.02
C GLU A 121 -5.92 -1.13 17.85
N ARG A 122 -6.30 -0.83 16.60
CA ARG A 122 -5.72 -1.47 15.40
C ARG A 122 -4.24 -1.15 15.24
N ILE A 123 -3.86 0.13 15.39
CA ILE A 123 -2.45 0.57 15.33
C ILE A 123 -1.63 -0.08 16.45
N SER A 124 -2.16 -0.14 17.67
CA SER A 124 -1.46 -0.76 18.81
C SER A 124 -1.23 -2.26 18.58
N THR A 125 -2.25 -2.97 18.06
CA THR A 125 -2.13 -4.40 17.71
C THR A 125 -1.03 -4.61 16.67
N LEU A 126 -1.06 -3.79 15.63
CA LEU A 126 -0.06 -3.84 14.57
C LEU A 126 1.36 -3.58 15.08
N GLU A 127 1.55 -2.56 15.93
CA GLU A 127 2.86 -2.21 16.49
C GLU A 127 3.45 -3.37 17.30
N VAL A 128 2.63 -4.01 18.15
CA VAL A 128 3.05 -5.16 18.96
C VAL A 128 3.45 -6.33 18.07
N GLU A 129 2.62 -6.67 17.09
CA GLU A 129 2.85 -7.84 16.25
C GLU A 129 4.00 -7.66 15.27
N ILE A 130 4.20 -6.47 14.72
CA ILE A 130 5.38 -6.16 13.91
C ILE A 130 6.66 -6.35 14.72
N LYS A 131 6.71 -5.89 15.97
CA LYS A 131 7.87 -6.10 16.85
C LYS A 131 8.12 -7.59 17.12
N ASN A 132 7.07 -8.40 17.24
CA ASN A 132 7.21 -9.85 17.45
C ASN A 132 7.76 -10.57 16.20
N ILE A 133 7.35 -10.15 15.01
CA ILE A 133 7.76 -10.78 13.74
C ILE A 133 9.14 -10.30 13.31
N PHE A 134 9.45 -9.04 13.58
CA PHE A 134 10.70 -8.37 13.25
C PHE A 134 11.34 -7.79 14.53
N PRO A 135 11.87 -8.65 15.42
CA PRO A 135 12.41 -8.23 16.72
C PRO A 135 13.67 -7.36 16.62
N GLU A 136 14.41 -7.44 15.52
CA GLU A 136 15.53 -6.53 15.20
C GLU A 136 15.05 -5.21 14.55
N GLY A 137 13.74 -4.99 14.48
CA GLY A 137 13.08 -3.94 13.71
C GLY A 137 12.72 -4.40 12.29
N ILE A 138 11.70 -3.75 11.70
CA ILE A 138 11.66 -3.63 10.23
C ILE A 138 12.94 -2.88 9.87
N GLN A 139 13.73 -3.36 8.91
CA GLN A 139 15.01 -2.74 8.56
C GLN A 139 14.80 -1.24 8.37
N VAL A 140 15.32 -0.47 9.33
CA VAL A 140 15.04 0.96 9.45
C VAL A 140 15.56 1.66 8.20
N ILE A 141 14.75 2.57 7.68
CA ILE A 141 14.97 3.51 6.58
C ILE A 141 16.44 3.93 6.48
N ASP A 142 17.23 3.14 5.76
CA ASP A 142 18.38 3.61 5.02
C ASP A 142 18.07 3.37 3.53
N GLN A 143 18.66 4.17 2.64
CA GLN A 143 18.40 4.06 1.19
C GLN A 143 18.75 2.66 0.60
N LYS A 144 19.33 1.75 1.39
CA LYS A 144 19.75 0.41 0.97
C LYS A 144 18.78 -0.69 1.44
N ASN A 145 17.95 -0.46 2.46
CA ASN A 145 17.14 -1.49 3.12
C ASN A 145 15.70 -1.02 3.43
N VAL A 146 14.92 -0.66 2.41
CA VAL A 146 13.48 -0.39 2.57
C VAL A 146 12.67 -1.69 2.43
N GLY A 147 11.82 -2.03 3.40
CA GLY A 147 10.90 -3.16 3.38
C GLY A 147 9.50 -2.79 2.88
N LEU A 148 8.67 -3.80 2.54
CA LEU A 148 7.31 -3.55 2.04
C LEU A 148 6.42 -2.82 3.05
N LEU A 149 6.55 -3.13 4.34
CA LEU A 149 5.77 -2.46 5.37
C LEU A 149 6.14 -0.99 5.48
N ASP A 150 7.42 -0.61 5.32
CA ASP A 150 7.84 0.80 5.33
C ASP A 150 7.24 1.60 4.17
N VAL A 151 6.95 0.92 3.05
CA VAL A 151 6.21 1.53 1.95
C VAL A 151 4.75 1.66 2.32
N CYS A 152 4.14 0.63 2.92
CA CYS A 152 2.72 0.57 3.27
C CYS A 152 2.29 1.48 4.44
N PHE A 153 3.23 2.05 5.20
CA PHE A 153 2.99 2.95 6.34
C PHE A 153 3.26 4.43 6.05
#